data_AF-A0A5M7QMK2-F1
#
_entry.id   AF-A0A5M7QMK2-F1
#
_cell.length_a   1.000
_cell.length_b   1.000
_cell.length_c   1.000
_cell.angle_alpha   90.00
_cell.angle_beta   90.00
_cell.angle_gamma   90.00
#
_symmetry.space_group_name_H-M   'P 1'
#
loop_
_entity.id
_entity.type
_entity.pdbx_description
1 polymer ?
#
loop_
_entity_poly.entity_id
_entity_poly.type
_entity_poly.pdbx_seq_one_letter_code
_entity_poly.pdbx_strand_id
1 'polypeptide(L)'
;MSVVKPEKKQKHDGSVDTMNSDDARFIVMRGDYTAEQILKAAVEQGEIEPEDEEAWSHARYYQSWYKTSPLGGQDGYSRWNHPRDTPCRGAYFASVLCWD
;
A
#
# COMPACT_ATOMS: atom_id res chain seq x y z
N MET A 1 16.81 8.98 2.19
CA MET A 1 16.18 9.85 3.22
C MET A 1 15.37 8.96 4.15
N SER A 2 15.41 9.19 5.46
CA SER A 2 14.59 8.43 6.41
C SER A 2 13.13 8.88 6.30
N VAL A 3 12.22 7.94 6.02
CA VAL A 3 10.78 8.23 5.91
C VAL A 3 10.23 8.61 7.28
N VAL A 4 9.56 9.76 7.38
CA VAL A 4 8.93 10.21 8.63
C VAL A 4 7.67 9.38 8.89
N LYS A 5 7.60 8.70 10.03
CA LYS A 5 6.47 7.84 10.41
C LYS A 5 5.41 8.61 11.20
N PRO A 6 4.12 8.25 11.12
CA PRO A 6 3.09 8.82 11.97
C PRO A 6 3.26 8.36 13.43
N GLU A 7 3.09 9.28 14.38
CA GLU A 7 3.21 8.98 15.83
C GLU A 7 1.99 8.25 16.41
N LYS A 8 0.86 8.29 15.69
CA LYS A 8 -0.43 7.74 16.12
C LYS A 8 -1.09 7.04 14.94
N LYS A 9 -1.93 6.04 15.23
CA LYS A 9 -2.75 5.38 14.23
C LYS A 9 -3.59 6.39 13.45
N GLN A 10 -3.61 6.24 12.13
CA GLN A 10 -4.42 7.05 11.24
C GLN A 10 -5.75 6.35 10.90
N LYS A 11 -6.60 7.09 10.20
CA LYS A 11 -7.89 6.58 9.74
C LYS A 11 -7.66 5.49 8.70
N HIS A 12 -8.29 4.33 8.91
CA HIS A 12 -8.17 3.13 8.06
C HIS A 12 -6.82 2.41 8.15
N ASP A 13 -5.99 2.68 9.16
CA ASP A 13 -4.80 1.85 9.42
C ASP A 13 -5.19 0.37 9.57
N GLY A 14 -4.45 -0.48 8.88
CA GLY A 14 -4.70 -1.92 8.80
C GLY A 14 -5.52 -2.37 7.58
N SER A 15 -6.09 -1.45 6.81
CA SER A 15 -6.72 -1.82 5.53
C SER A 15 -5.65 -2.24 4.53
N VAL A 16 -5.87 -3.37 3.86
CA VAL A 16 -5.05 -3.84 2.74
C VAL A 16 -5.79 -3.53 1.43
N ASP A 17 -5.06 -3.03 0.45
CA ASP A 17 -5.52 -2.89 -0.93
C ASP A 17 -4.47 -3.54 -1.84
N THR A 18 -4.90 -4.34 -2.81
CA THR A 18 -4.06 -4.73 -3.97
C THR A 18 -4.13 -3.67 -5.08
N MET A 19 -2.98 -3.37 -5.68
CA MET A 19 -2.86 -2.43 -6.80
C MET A 19 -1.94 -2.99 -7.86
N ASN A 20 -2.20 -2.62 -9.11
CA ASN A 20 -1.37 -3.04 -10.24
C ASN A 20 -0.97 -1.82 -11.07
N SER A 21 0.25 -1.84 -11.59
CA SER A 21 0.67 -1.05 -12.74
C SER A 21 0.95 -1.97 -13.92
N ASP A 22 1.30 -1.41 -15.07
CA ASP A 22 1.69 -2.20 -16.25
C ASP A 22 2.95 -3.05 -15.98
N ASP A 23 3.82 -2.59 -15.07
CA ASP A 23 5.13 -3.19 -14.79
C ASP A 23 5.22 -3.94 -13.46
N ALA A 24 4.27 -3.78 -12.53
CA ALA A 24 4.38 -4.32 -11.18
C ALA A 24 3.03 -4.52 -10.48
N ARG A 25 3.03 -5.40 -9.49
CA ARG A 25 1.92 -5.63 -8.56
C ARG A 25 2.31 -5.17 -7.17
N PHE A 26 1.32 -4.69 -6.43
CA PHE A 26 1.53 -4.12 -5.10
C PHE A 26 0.49 -4.64 -4.11
N ILE A 27 0.94 -4.99 -2.91
CA ILE A 27 0.10 -5.10 -1.73
C ILE A 27 0.40 -3.90 -0.84
N VAL A 28 -0.63 -3.10 -0.54
CA VAL A 28 -0.48 -1.88 0.23
C VAL A 28 -1.34 -1.95 1.48
N MET A 29 -0.67 -1.97 2.63
CA MET A 29 -1.33 -1.87 3.93
C MET A 29 -1.17 -0.46 4.48
N ARG A 30 -2.29 0.20 4.78
CA ARG A 30 -2.24 1.53 5.40
C ARG A 30 -1.69 1.45 6.81
N GLY A 31 -0.71 2.28 7.14
CA GLY A 31 -0.05 2.35 8.44
C GLY A 31 1.39 1.80 8.44
N ASP A 32 1.97 1.76 9.63
CA ASP A 32 3.33 1.28 9.90
C ASP A 32 3.31 -0.21 10.27
N TYR A 33 3.58 -1.06 9.30
CA TYR A 33 3.52 -2.52 9.42
C TYR A 33 4.73 -3.18 8.78
N THR A 34 5.12 -4.35 9.29
CA THR A 34 6.20 -5.17 8.72
C THR A 34 5.71 -5.97 7.51
N ALA A 35 6.64 -6.48 6.70
CA ALA A 35 6.31 -7.34 5.55
C ALA A 35 5.44 -8.54 5.96
N GLU A 36 5.77 -9.21 7.06
CA GLU A 36 5.03 -10.37 7.57
C GLU A 36 3.61 -9.99 8.02
N GLN A 37 3.45 -8.80 8.62
CA GLN A 37 2.14 -8.29 9.01
C GLN A 37 1.27 -7.96 7.79
N ILE A 38 1.88 -7.44 6.72
CA ILE A 38 1.19 -7.18 5.45
C ILE A 38 0.68 -8.49 4.85
N LEU A 39 1.55 -9.50 4.71
CA LEU A 39 1.19 -10.80 4.13
C LEU A 39 0.04 -11.45 4.88
N LYS A 40 0.19 -11.55 6.21
CA LYS A 40 -0.83 -12.13 7.07
C LYS A 40 -2.16 -11.39 6.92
N ALA A 41 -2.14 -10.06 6.95
CA ALA A 41 -3.35 -9.25 6.79
C ALA A 41 -3.97 -9.37 5.40
N ALA A 42 -3.15 -9.50 4.35
CA ALA A 42 -3.61 -9.65 2.98
C ALA A 42 -4.35 -10.98 2.77
N VAL A 43 -3.82 -12.08 3.33
CA VAL A 43 -4.50 -13.38 3.34
C VAL A 43 -5.77 -13.33 4.19
N GLU A 44 -5.71 -12.78 5.41
CA GLU A 44 -6.88 -12.68 6.30
C GLU A 44 -8.02 -11.83 5.72
N GLN A 45 -7.69 -10.82 4.90
CA GLN A 45 -8.66 -9.95 4.23
C GLN A 45 -9.09 -10.49 2.85
N GLY A 46 -8.50 -11.58 2.37
CA GLY A 46 -8.82 -12.19 1.07
C GLY A 46 -8.33 -11.38 -0.14
N GLU A 47 -7.31 -10.54 0.05
CA GLU A 47 -6.68 -9.77 -1.03
C GLU A 47 -5.71 -10.62 -1.85
N ILE A 48 -5.14 -11.67 -1.25
CA ILE A 48 -4.35 -12.72 -1.90
C ILE A 48 -4.74 -14.08 -1.34
N GLU A 49 -4.48 -15.14 -2.11
CA GLU A 49 -4.68 -16.50 -1.63
C GLU A 49 -3.50 -16.95 -0.74
N PRO A 50 -3.72 -17.89 0.21
CA PRO A 50 -2.64 -18.40 1.06
C PRO A 50 -1.46 -19.01 0.27
N GLU A 51 -1.74 -19.56 -0.92
CA GLU A 51 -0.71 -20.13 -1.81
C GLU A 51 0.21 -19.08 -2.44
N ASP A 52 -0.22 -17.82 -2.51
CA ASP A 52 0.58 -16.72 -3.03
C ASP A 52 1.56 -16.14 -1.99
N GLU A 53 1.42 -16.51 -0.71
CA GLU A 53 2.20 -15.94 0.40
C GLU A 53 3.72 -16.14 0.23
N GLU A 54 4.15 -17.32 -0.21
CA GLU A 54 5.56 -17.63 -0.43
C GLU A 54 6.16 -16.72 -1.53
N ALA A 55 5.43 -16.53 -2.62
CA ALA A 55 5.89 -15.70 -3.73
C ALA A 55 6.01 -14.22 -3.30
N TRP A 56 5.00 -13.72 -2.57
CA TRP A 56 5.03 -12.36 -2.02
C TRP A 56 6.05 -12.15 -0.90
N SER A 57 6.51 -13.21 -0.23
CA SER A 57 7.56 -13.10 0.80
C SER A 57 8.91 -12.64 0.24
N HIS A 58 9.14 -12.85 -1.05
CA HIS A 58 10.32 -12.40 -1.78
C HIS A 58 10.16 -11.01 -2.40
N ALA A 59 8.96 -10.42 -2.32
CA ALA A 59 8.68 -9.11 -2.87
C ALA A 59 9.46 -8.01 -2.15
N ARG A 60 9.73 -6.92 -2.87
CA ARG A 60 10.43 -5.78 -2.31
C ARG A 60 9.54 -5.05 -1.31
N TYR A 61 10.02 -4.95 -0.07
CA TYR A 61 9.37 -4.18 0.99
C TYR A 61 9.86 -2.73 1.06
N TYR A 62 8.94 -1.78 1.22
CA TYR A 62 9.25 -0.41 1.58
C TYR A 62 8.07 0.29 2.27
N GLN A 63 8.32 1.47 2.83
CA GLN A 63 7.28 2.30 3.43
C GLN A 63 7.32 3.70 2.82
N SER A 64 6.17 4.31 2.63
CA SER A 64 6.06 5.66 2.05
C SER A 64 4.77 6.34 2.47
N TRP A 65 4.79 7.67 2.44
CA TRP A 65 3.53 8.41 2.34
C TRP A 65 2.97 8.25 0.93
N TYR A 66 1.67 8.08 0.85
CA TYR A 66 0.92 8.07 -0.39
C TYR A 66 -0.11 9.19 -0.40
N LYS A 67 -0.37 9.73 -1.58
CA LYS A 67 -1.52 10.60 -1.81
C LYS A 67 -2.35 10.05 -2.94
N THR A 68 -3.64 9.94 -2.68
CA THR A 68 -4.62 9.58 -3.70
C THR A 68 -5.05 10.83 -4.44
N SER A 69 -4.91 10.82 -5.76
CA SER A 69 -5.46 11.84 -6.65
C SER A 69 -6.54 11.21 -7.53
N PRO A 70 -7.69 11.86 -7.73
CA PRO A 70 -8.69 11.36 -8.66
C PRO A 70 -8.10 11.36 -10.07
N LEU A 71 -8.21 10.23 -10.75
CA LEU A 71 -8.02 10.10 -12.20
C LEU A 71 -9.42 10.14 -12.81
N GLY A 72 -9.78 11.24 -13.45
CA GLY A 72 -11.13 11.41 -14.00
C GLY A 72 -11.16 12.14 -15.33
N GLY A 73 -11.66 11.44 -16.35
CA GLY A 73 -12.30 11.96 -17.55
C GLY A 73 -13.77 11.53 -17.59
N GLN A 74 -14.49 11.72 -18.70
CA GLN A 74 -15.94 11.48 -18.80
C GLN A 74 -16.40 10.04 -18.47
N ASP A 75 -15.50 9.05 -18.51
CA ASP A 75 -15.81 7.62 -18.32
C ASP A 75 -15.75 7.11 -16.86
N GLY A 76 -15.53 8.00 -15.88
CA GLY A 76 -15.63 7.67 -14.45
C GLY A 76 -14.51 8.23 -13.58
N TYR A 77 -14.60 7.98 -12.26
CA TYR A 77 -13.60 8.38 -11.27
C TYR A 77 -12.75 7.15 -10.87
N SER A 78 -11.55 7.05 -11.41
CA SER A 78 -10.49 6.18 -10.89
C SER A 78 -9.63 6.94 -9.87
N ARG A 79 -8.69 6.26 -9.22
CA ARG A 79 -7.79 6.84 -8.22
C ARG A 79 -6.35 6.44 -8.49
N TRP A 80 -5.45 7.42 -8.51
CA TRP A 80 -4.00 7.18 -8.56
C TRP A 80 -3.38 7.37 -7.19
N ASN A 81 -2.68 6.35 -6.70
CA ASN A 81 -1.87 6.44 -5.48
C ASN A 81 -0.41 6.67 -5.87
N HIS A 82 0.14 7.83 -5.51
CA HIS A 82 1.53 8.15 -5.79
C HIS A 82 2.33 8.34 -4.48
N PRO A 83 3.56 7.80 -4.40
CA PRO A 83 4.41 7.99 -3.24
C PRO A 83 4.83 9.46 -3.09
N ARG A 84 5.15 9.85 -1.86
CA ARG A 84 5.62 11.19 -1.49
C ARG A 84 6.67 11.13 -0.39
N ASP A 85 7.67 12.00 -0.49
CA ASP A 85 8.69 12.15 0.54
C ASP A 85 8.20 12.94 1.77
N THR A 86 7.20 13.80 1.59
CA THR A 86 6.69 14.67 2.65
C THR A 86 5.18 14.49 2.86
N PRO A 87 4.72 14.27 4.11
CA PRO A 87 3.30 14.21 4.42
C PRO A 87 2.60 15.53 4.09
N CYS A 88 1.36 15.44 3.60
CA CYS A 88 0.52 16.60 3.34
C CYS A 88 -0.95 16.28 3.65
N ARG A 89 -1.83 17.28 3.64
CA ARG A 89 -3.25 17.06 3.90
C ARG A 89 -3.83 16.03 2.92
N GLY A 90 -4.47 15.00 3.48
CA GLY A 90 -5.07 13.89 2.72
C GLY A 90 -4.08 12.81 2.28
N ALA A 91 -2.81 12.89 2.65
CA ALA A 91 -1.88 11.78 2.51
C ALA A 91 -2.11 10.73 3.61
N TYR A 92 -1.77 9.49 3.32
CA TYR A 92 -1.77 8.38 4.28
C TYR A 92 -0.42 7.69 4.27
N PHE A 93 0.00 7.19 5.42
CA PHE A 93 1.20 6.38 5.52
C PHE A 93 0.88 4.93 5.11
N ALA A 94 1.78 4.26 4.41
CA ALA A 94 1.58 2.87 4.04
C ALA A 94 2.89 2.08 4.01
N SER A 95 2.73 0.78 4.30
CA SER A 95 3.75 -0.24 4.15
C SER A 95 3.39 -1.10 2.95
N VAL A 96 4.36 -1.37 2.08
CA VAL A 96 4.13 -1.86 0.72
C VAL A 96 5.04 -3.05 0.42
N LEU A 97 4.44 -4.08 -0.18
CA LEU A 97 5.15 -5.11 -0.93
C LEU A 97 4.98 -4.83 -2.42
N CYS A 98 6.09 -4.83 -3.15
CA CYS A 98 6.13 -4.62 -4.60
C CYS A 98 6.75 -5.83 -5.27
N TRP A 99 6.01 -6.42 -6.19
CA TRP A 99 6.43 -7.53 -7.02
C TRP A 99 6.47 -7.06 -8.47
N ASP A 100 7.69 -6.89 -8.97
CA ASP A 100 8.04 -6.55 -10.35
C ASP A 100 8.26 -7.79 -11.23
#